data_AF-A0A3N1HW91-F1
#
_entry.id   AF-A0A3N1HW91-F1
#
_cell.length_a   1.000
_cell.length_b   1.000
_cell.length_c   1.000
_cell.angle_alpha   90.00
_cell.angle_beta   90.00
_cell.angle_gamma   90.00
#
_symmetry.space_group_name_H-M   'P 1'
#
loop_
_entity.id
_entity.type
_entity.pdbx_description
1 polymer ?
#
loop_
_entity_poly.entity_id
_entity_poly.type
_entity_poly.pdbx_seq_one_letter_code
_entity_poly.pdbx_strand_id
1 'polypeptide(L)'
;MSTDRDLAGRTGPAAPAVRRLAERYGSPLYVYDLDRVRTALADLRAALPQPSRVYYSLKANPHPALVAELRRGGARAEVTSRGELAAALQAGHPAAELMYSGPGKVRAELDEAITAGMRTFSAESFGDLERIGAAAHAQGVTADCVLRINAAGAPGQAGLRMTGAPSQFGFDLNDLTEHRARLLTEGTRIVGMHFFPLTNARDEDGLCAELAQSVRTAARLRTELGIPLHLLDLGGGFAAPYATPGERPVYRGLRAALTAVLDEHLPGWRDGEPVVAFESGRYLVGDSGQLVATVTDVKHSRGSVYAVLDSGINHLGGLAGLGRLLPLSARPLDPADPGDDHPETHGLPDGAPADGARPATVTLAGPLCTPADILARAAELPGLRPGDLLAFPNVGAYGLSASLLGFLGHPAPAEIVVDGDEVVSATRLALGRHDAEPLTAPRTEESAAMTDTTAAVPATDASAPPWDKAYEELLLELLPRLASQGPLRPDSSLKAAGLDSLAMVETLVRVEQTYGIAVPDSELVADTFATPAALWRVVSALRDGSVGPA
;
A
#
# COMPACT_ATOMS: atom_id res chain seq x y z
N MET A 1 27.57 -28.23 23.14
CA MET A 1 28.62 -27.23 22.85
C MET A 1 28.81 -27.16 21.35
N SER A 2 27.99 -26.35 20.69
CA SER A 2 28.24 -25.83 19.35
C SER A 2 28.23 -24.31 19.54
N THR A 3 29.36 -23.68 19.26
CA THR A 3 29.71 -22.32 19.67
C THR A 3 28.96 -21.27 18.86
N ASP A 4 28.64 -20.15 19.53
CA ASP A 4 28.05 -18.87 19.07
C ASP A 4 28.66 -18.21 17.81
N ARG A 5 29.49 -18.90 17.02
CA ARG A 5 30.16 -18.37 15.82
C ARG A 5 29.43 -18.61 14.50
N ASP A 6 28.46 -19.53 14.43
CA ASP A 6 27.78 -19.85 13.16
C ASP A 6 26.53 -19.01 12.85
N LEU A 7 26.10 -18.15 13.78
CA LEU A 7 24.90 -17.30 13.63
C LEU A 7 25.22 -15.81 13.41
N ALA A 8 26.50 -15.41 13.43
CA ALA A 8 26.92 -14.00 13.47
C ALA A 8 27.61 -13.48 12.19
N GLY A 9 27.36 -14.08 11.02
CA GLY A 9 28.13 -13.74 9.82
C GLY A 9 27.48 -14.04 8.48
N ARG A 10 26.23 -13.60 8.27
CA ARG A 10 25.59 -13.67 6.93
C ARG A 10 25.12 -12.29 6.50
N THR A 11 26.07 -11.41 6.28
CA THR A 11 25.85 -10.13 5.61
C THR A 11 25.31 -10.42 4.21
N GLY A 12 24.29 -9.69 3.73
CA GLY A 12 23.84 -9.79 2.34
C GLY A 12 24.96 -9.47 1.34
N PRO A 13 24.68 -9.36 0.02
CA PRO A 13 25.72 -9.18 -0.98
C PRO A 13 26.64 -8.02 -0.60
N ALA A 14 27.95 -8.29 -0.63
CA ALA A 14 28.96 -7.34 -0.19
C ALA A 14 28.88 -6.05 -1.01
N ALA A 15 29.20 -4.90 -0.41
CA ALA A 15 29.13 -3.60 -1.08
C ALA A 15 29.82 -3.55 -2.46
N PRO A 16 31.00 -4.18 -2.68
CA PRO A 16 31.61 -4.23 -4.01
C PRO A 16 30.77 -4.99 -5.06
N ALA A 17 30.06 -6.05 -4.66
CA ALA A 17 29.17 -6.78 -5.57
C ALA A 17 27.97 -5.94 -5.97
N VAL A 18 27.36 -5.25 -5.00
CA VAL A 18 26.22 -4.34 -5.23
C VAL A 18 26.60 -3.18 -6.15
N ARG A 19 27.79 -2.61 -5.97
CA ARG A 19 28.34 -1.57 -6.86
C ARG A 19 28.45 -2.04 -8.31
N ARG A 20 29.03 -3.23 -8.55
CA ARG A 20 29.13 -3.81 -9.91
C ARG A 20 27.74 -4.02 -10.55
N LEU A 21 26.73 -4.35 -9.76
CA LEU A 21 25.35 -4.46 -10.26
C LEU A 21 24.81 -3.08 -10.66
N ALA A 22 25.05 -2.04 -9.86
CA ALA A 22 24.66 -0.66 -10.19
C ALA A 22 25.37 -0.14 -11.45
N GLU A 23 26.66 -0.43 -11.63
CA GLU A 23 27.42 -0.09 -12.85
C GLU A 23 26.86 -0.80 -14.09
N ARG A 24 26.43 -2.05 -13.96
CA ARG A 24 25.92 -2.85 -15.07
C ARG A 24 24.47 -2.55 -15.44
N TYR A 25 23.59 -2.41 -14.45
CA TYR A 25 22.15 -2.29 -14.64
C TYR A 25 21.61 -0.85 -14.47
N GLY A 26 22.49 0.07 -14.04
CA GLY A 26 22.13 1.44 -13.67
C GLY A 26 21.43 1.52 -12.32
N SER A 27 21.21 2.74 -11.86
CA SER A 27 20.33 3.09 -10.75
C SER A 27 19.09 3.85 -11.26
N PRO A 28 17.98 3.88 -10.50
CA PRO A 28 17.77 3.17 -9.24
C PRO A 28 17.68 1.65 -9.43
N LEU A 29 18.10 0.92 -8.40
CA LEU A 29 18.27 -0.54 -8.45
C LEU A 29 17.88 -1.20 -7.14
N TYR A 30 16.95 -2.15 -7.18
CA TYR A 30 16.71 -3.10 -6.10
C TYR A 30 17.59 -4.34 -6.26
N VAL A 31 18.25 -4.76 -5.18
CA VAL A 31 18.99 -6.03 -5.10
C VAL A 31 18.35 -6.89 -4.02
N TYR A 32 17.88 -8.08 -4.38
CA TYR A 32 17.27 -9.07 -3.48
C TYR A 32 18.16 -10.31 -3.35
N ASP A 33 18.39 -10.78 -2.13
CA ASP A 33 19.26 -11.90 -1.80
C ASP A 33 18.45 -13.16 -1.39
N LEU A 34 18.52 -14.22 -2.20
CA LEU A 34 17.80 -15.48 -1.93
C LEU A 34 18.27 -16.23 -0.69
N ASP A 35 19.54 -16.10 -0.28
CA ASP A 35 20.04 -16.74 0.95
C ASP A 35 19.35 -16.19 2.18
N ARG A 36 19.05 -14.89 2.17
CA ARG A 36 18.30 -14.22 3.23
C ARG A 36 16.85 -14.69 3.28
N VAL A 37 16.21 -14.85 2.13
CA VAL A 37 14.84 -15.42 2.03
C VAL A 37 14.78 -16.85 2.58
N ARG A 38 15.74 -17.70 2.21
CA ARG A 38 15.84 -19.09 2.73
C ARG A 38 16.03 -19.12 4.24
N THR A 39 16.94 -18.29 4.74
CA THR A 39 17.23 -18.19 6.18
C THR A 39 16.00 -17.70 6.95
N ALA A 40 15.31 -16.68 6.44
CA ALA A 40 14.09 -16.17 7.08
C ALA A 40 12.97 -17.21 7.16
N LEU A 41 12.76 -18.00 6.10
CA LEU A 41 11.78 -19.09 6.14
C LEU A 41 12.17 -20.19 7.14
N ALA A 42 13.45 -20.58 7.16
CA ALA A 42 13.95 -21.60 8.09
C ALA A 42 13.77 -21.16 9.55
N ASP A 43 14.15 -19.92 9.86
CA ASP A 43 14.04 -19.36 11.21
C ASP A 43 12.59 -19.20 11.65
N LEU A 44 11.70 -18.73 10.77
CA LEU A 44 10.28 -18.62 11.08
C LEU A 44 9.71 -20.01 11.41
N ARG A 45 9.99 -21.02 10.59
CA ARG A 45 9.52 -22.39 10.88
C ARG A 45 10.10 -22.97 12.16
N ALA A 46 11.36 -22.66 12.47
CA ALA A 46 11.97 -23.04 13.73
C ALA A 46 11.27 -22.38 14.93
N ALA A 47 10.79 -21.16 14.79
CA ALA A 47 10.02 -20.45 15.81
C ALA A 47 8.55 -20.88 15.96
N LEU A 48 7.94 -21.47 14.92
CA LEU A 48 6.52 -21.84 14.94
C LEU A 48 6.27 -23.23 15.57
N PRO A 49 5.08 -23.46 16.17
CA PRO A 49 4.65 -24.80 16.59
C PRO A 49 4.62 -25.76 15.40
N GLN A 50 4.83 -27.07 15.64
CA GLN A 50 4.87 -28.08 14.58
C GLN A 50 3.94 -29.25 14.91
N PRO A 51 3.16 -29.75 13.93
CA PRO A 51 3.13 -29.31 12.52
C PRO A 51 2.41 -27.96 12.34
N SER A 52 2.94 -27.10 11.46
CA SER A 52 2.23 -25.89 11.01
C SER A 52 2.54 -25.55 9.55
N ARG A 53 1.63 -24.82 8.94
CA ARG A 53 1.75 -24.31 7.56
C ARG A 53 2.14 -22.84 7.58
N VAL A 54 2.95 -22.44 6.60
CA VAL A 54 3.29 -21.04 6.36
C VAL A 54 2.72 -20.63 5.01
N TYR A 55 1.91 -19.58 4.99
CA TYR A 55 1.54 -18.84 3.79
C TYR A 55 2.43 -17.61 3.65
N TYR A 56 3.03 -17.45 2.48
CA TYR A 56 3.69 -16.22 2.08
C TYR A 56 2.65 -15.21 1.61
N SER A 57 2.59 -14.04 2.25
CA SER A 57 1.74 -12.94 1.84
C SER A 57 2.37 -12.15 0.68
N LEU A 58 1.90 -12.36 -0.54
CA LEU A 58 2.51 -11.80 -1.75
C LEU A 58 2.50 -10.26 -1.80
N LYS A 59 1.55 -9.62 -1.12
CA LYS A 59 1.49 -8.17 -0.91
C LYS A 59 2.81 -7.54 -0.44
N ALA A 60 3.64 -8.32 0.26
CA ALA A 60 4.96 -7.86 0.68
C ALA A 60 5.91 -7.69 -0.51
N ASN A 61 6.04 -8.70 -1.37
CA ASN A 61 6.81 -8.63 -2.60
C ASN A 61 6.38 -9.76 -3.57
N PRO A 62 5.65 -9.45 -4.65
CA PRO A 62 5.19 -10.47 -5.59
C PRO A 62 6.26 -10.89 -6.61
N HIS A 63 7.54 -10.48 -6.47
CA HIS A 63 8.57 -10.80 -7.45
C HIS A 63 8.71 -12.33 -7.65
N PRO A 64 8.51 -12.87 -8.88
CA PRO A 64 8.36 -14.31 -9.11
C PRO A 64 9.51 -15.18 -8.58
N ALA A 65 10.76 -14.69 -8.63
CA ALA A 65 11.91 -15.44 -8.11
C ALA A 65 11.89 -15.60 -6.58
N LEU A 66 11.41 -14.60 -5.83
CA LEU A 66 11.30 -14.68 -4.37
C LEU A 66 10.16 -15.62 -3.98
N VAL A 67 9.03 -15.52 -4.69
CA VAL A 67 7.87 -16.40 -4.53
C VAL A 67 8.27 -17.85 -4.82
N ALA A 68 8.98 -18.09 -5.92
CA ALA A 68 9.45 -19.42 -6.29
C ALA A 68 10.41 -20.01 -5.25
N GLU A 69 11.27 -19.19 -4.66
CA GLU A 69 12.19 -19.63 -3.60
C GLU A 69 11.44 -20.05 -2.33
N LEU A 70 10.47 -19.25 -1.89
CA LEU A 70 9.62 -19.59 -0.75
C LEU A 70 8.79 -20.85 -1.01
N ARG A 71 8.31 -21.04 -2.25
CA ARG A 71 7.64 -22.27 -2.69
C ARG A 71 8.54 -23.49 -2.59
N ARG A 72 9.79 -23.41 -3.09
CA ARG A 72 10.76 -24.51 -2.96
C ARG A 72 11.05 -24.84 -1.51
N GLY A 73 11.09 -23.81 -0.66
CA GLY A 73 11.13 -23.98 0.78
C GLY A 73 9.89 -24.67 1.35
N GLY A 74 8.75 -24.71 0.64
CA GLY A 74 7.49 -25.35 1.05
C GLY A 74 6.50 -24.38 1.72
N ALA A 75 6.71 -23.07 1.59
CA ALA A 75 5.65 -22.11 1.90
C ALA A 75 4.56 -22.21 0.83
N ARG A 76 3.32 -21.99 1.23
CA ARG A 76 2.19 -21.76 0.31
C ARG A 76 2.05 -20.26 0.07
N ALA A 77 1.16 -19.85 -0.83
CA ALA A 77 0.96 -18.45 -1.14
C ALA A 77 -0.45 -17.98 -0.72
N GLU A 78 -0.47 -16.81 -0.09
CA GLU A 78 -1.67 -16.01 0.19
C GLU A 78 -1.70 -14.83 -0.77
N VAL A 79 -2.81 -14.69 -1.49
CA VAL A 79 -3.01 -13.70 -2.54
C VAL A 79 -4.26 -12.86 -2.27
N THR A 80 -4.26 -11.63 -2.76
CA THR A 80 -5.32 -10.64 -2.53
C THR A 80 -5.83 -9.99 -3.81
N SER A 81 -5.19 -10.30 -4.95
CA SER A 81 -5.53 -9.74 -6.26
C SER A 81 -5.18 -10.70 -7.39
N ARG A 82 -5.72 -10.44 -8.59
CA ARG A 82 -5.37 -11.17 -9.83
C ARG A 82 -3.89 -11.11 -10.15
N GLY A 83 -3.24 -9.97 -9.90
CA GLY A 83 -1.80 -9.82 -10.13
C GLY A 83 -0.97 -10.72 -9.22
N GLU A 84 -1.34 -10.82 -7.94
CA GLU A 84 -0.68 -11.73 -7.01
C GLU A 84 -0.97 -13.19 -7.34
N LEU A 85 -2.20 -13.53 -7.74
CA LEU A 85 -2.53 -14.88 -8.22
C LEU A 85 -1.66 -15.26 -9.43
N ALA A 86 -1.56 -14.39 -10.43
CA ALA A 86 -0.71 -14.62 -11.60
C ALA A 86 0.76 -14.82 -11.21
N ALA A 87 1.30 -14.00 -10.31
CA ALA A 87 2.67 -14.14 -9.81
C ALA A 87 2.89 -15.48 -9.07
N ALA A 88 1.94 -15.91 -8.22
CA ALA A 88 2.00 -17.19 -7.53
C ALA A 88 1.99 -18.38 -8.51
N LEU A 89 1.11 -18.35 -9.52
CA LEU A 89 1.03 -19.38 -10.54
C LEU A 89 2.31 -19.42 -11.41
N GLN A 90 2.83 -18.26 -11.81
CA GLN A 90 4.09 -18.15 -12.55
C GLN A 90 5.28 -18.70 -11.75
N ALA A 91 5.29 -18.52 -10.43
CA ALA A 91 6.28 -19.11 -9.53
C ALA A 91 6.11 -20.63 -9.31
N GLY A 92 5.08 -21.23 -9.91
CA GLY A 92 4.81 -22.67 -9.90
C GLY A 92 3.98 -23.15 -8.71
N HIS A 93 3.28 -22.26 -7.99
CA HIS A 93 2.33 -22.71 -6.98
C HIS A 93 1.12 -23.40 -7.64
N PRO A 94 0.69 -24.56 -7.14
CA PRO A 94 -0.59 -25.12 -7.53
C PRO A 94 -1.72 -24.27 -6.96
N ALA A 95 -2.66 -23.85 -7.81
CA ALA A 95 -3.79 -22.99 -7.40
C ALA A 95 -4.59 -23.59 -6.23
N ALA A 96 -4.76 -24.91 -6.19
CA ALA A 96 -5.47 -25.62 -5.13
C ALA A 96 -4.83 -25.50 -3.74
N GLU A 97 -3.57 -25.06 -3.64
CA GLU A 97 -2.90 -24.83 -2.36
C GLU A 97 -2.87 -23.35 -1.93
N LEU A 98 -3.35 -22.46 -2.78
CA LEU A 98 -3.41 -21.03 -2.50
C LEU A 98 -4.60 -20.69 -1.60
N MET A 99 -4.44 -19.61 -0.84
CA MET A 99 -5.53 -18.97 -0.12
C MET A 99 -5.73 -17.55 -0.65
N TYR A 100 -6.97 -17.19 -0.95
CA TYR A 100 -7.30 -15.83 -1.41
C TYR A 100 -8.00 -15.05 -0.31
N SER A 101 -7.40 -13.92 0.09
CA SER A 101 -7.85 -13.05 1.17
C SER A 101 -8.25 -11.67 0.65
N GLY A 102 -8.55 -10.73 1.54
CA GLY A 102 -8.79 -9.32 1.23
C GLY A 102 -10.27 -8.96 1.09
N PRO A 103 -10.70 -7.76 1.53
CA PRO A 103 -12.11 -7.40 1.68
C PRO A 103 -12.84 -7.05 0.37
N GLY A 104 -12.09 -6.80 -0.72
CA GLY A 104 -12.61 -6.23 -1.96
C GLY A 104 -12.87 -7.23 -3.08
N LYS A 105 -13.05 -8.54 -2.80
CA LYS A 105 -13.17 -9.55 -3.86
C LYS A 105 -14.37 -9.29 -4.76
N VAL A 106 -14.11 -9.18 -6.06
CA VAL A 106 -15.16 -9.01 -7.09
C VAL A 106 -15.36 -10.29 -7.90
N ARG A 107 -16.53 -10.40 -8.54
CA ARG A 107 -16.94 -11.60 -9.28
C ARG A 107 -15.90 -12.05 -10.31
N ALA A 108 -15.35 -11.12 -11.09
CA ALA A 108 -14.36 -11.45 -12.12
C ALA A 108 -13.07 -12.06 -11.53
N GLU A 109 -12.62 -11.60 -10.35
CA GLU A 109 -11.44 -12.15 -9.67
C GLU A 109 -11.72 -13.54 -9.11
N LEU A 110 -12.91 -13.71 -8.49
CA LEU A 110 -13.35 -15.00 -7.97
C LEU A 110 -13.49 -16.04 -9.09
N ASP A 111 -14.10 -15.66 -10.21
CA ASP A 111 -14.27 -16.56 -11.36
C ASP A 111 -12.91 -17.03 -11.90
N GLU A 112 -11.95 -16.12 -12.06
CA GLU A 112 -10.59 -16.44 -12.48
C GLU A 112 -9.88 -17.37 -11.50
N ALA A 113 -9.93 -17.06 -10.20
CA ALA A 113 -9.24 -17.85 -9.19
C ALA A 113 -9.80 -19.28 -9.09
N ILE A 114 -11.14 -19.42 -9.16
CA ILE A 114 -11.80 -20.73 -9.14
C ILE A 114 -11.49 -21.51 -10.42
N THR A 115 -11.49 -20.84 -11.58
CA THR A 115 -11.10 -21.43 -12.88
C THR A 115 -9.67 -21.94 -12.86
N ALA A 116 -8.76 -21.19 -12.23
CA ALA A 116 -7.36 -21.60 -12.06
C ALA A 116 -7.21 -22.84 -11.16
N GLY A 117 -8.24 -23.22 -10.40
CA GLY A 117 -8.28 -24.41 -9.55
C GLY A 117 -8.21 -24.11 -8.05
N MET A 118 -8.26 -22.85 -7.65
CA MET A 118 -8.22 -22.47 -6.25
C MET A 118 -9.56 -22.77 -5.56
N ARG A 119 -9.50 -23.22 -4.30
CA ARG A 119 -10.68 -23.62 -3.53
C ARG A 119 -10.77 -22.97 -2.16
N THR A 120 -9.69 -22.43 -1.62
CA THR A 120 -9.67 -21.85 -0.26
C THR A 120 -9.72 -20.32 -0.30
N PHE A 121 -10.70 -19.77 0.40
CA PHE A 121 -10.95 -18.33 0.48
C PHE A 121 -11.07 -17.90 1.94
N SER A 122 -10.51 -16.74 2.27
CA SER A 122 -10.80 -16.08 3.54
C SER A 122 -11.96 -15.12 3.34
N ALA A 123 -13.13 -15.47 3.85
CA ALA A 123 -14.33 -14.65 3.77
C ALA A 123 -14.26 -13.52 4.80
N GLU A 124 -14.58 -12.30 4.36
CA GLU A 124 -14.42 -11.07 5.16
C GLU A 124 -15.74 -10.53 5.70
N SER A 125 -16.87 -10.89 5.07
CA SER A 125 -18.21 -10.49 5.46
C SER A 125 -19.25 -11.46 4.88
N PHE A 126 -20.51 -11.35 5.29
CA PHE A 126 -21.57 -12.20 4.72
C PHE A 126 -21.75 -11.96 3.22
N GLY A 127 -21.71 -10.70 2.77
CA GLY A 127 -21.77 -10.40 1.34
C GLY A 127 -20.57 -10.93 0.57
N ASP A 128 -19.39 -11.00 1.20
CA ASP A 128 -18.22 -11.65 0.59
C ASP A 128 -18.39 -13.16 0.46
N LEU A 129 -18.90 -13.81 1.51
CA LEU A 129 -19.22 -15.23 1.50
C LEU A 129 -20.25 -15.57 0.41
N GLU A 130 -21.32 -14.77 0.29
CA GLU A 130 -22.34 -14.89 -0.76
C GLU A 130 -21.73 -14.76 -2.17
N ARG A 131 -20.81 -13.82 -2.39
CA ARG A 131 -20.10 -13.67 -3.68
C ARG A 131 -19.22 -14.87 -4.00
N ILE A 132 -18.46 -15.38 -3.01
CA ILE A 132 -17.62 -16.57 -3.16
C ILE A 132 -18.49 -17.78 -3.53
N GLY A 133 -19.59 -17.98 -2.81
CA GLY A 133 -20.54 -19.07 -3.05
C GLY A 133 -21.16 -19.02 -4.43
N ALA A 134 -21.63 -17.85 -4.86
CA ALA A 134 -22.21 -17.66 -6.19
C ALA A 134 -21.21 -17.97 -7.32
N ALA A 135 -19.95 -17.56 -7.17
CA ALA A 135 -18.90 -17.85 -8.15
C ALA A 135 -18.57 -19.36 -8.22
N ALA A 136 -18.45 -20.01 -7.05
CA ALA A 136 -18.17 -21.45 -6.96
C ALA A 136 -19.32 -22.30 -7.52
N HIS A 137 -20.56 -21.96 -7.13
CA HIS A 137 -21.77 -22.64 -7.61
C HIS A 137 -21.90 -22.53 -9.12
N ALA A 138 -21.67 -21.34 -9.70
CA ALA A 138 -21.73 -21.13 -11.15
C ALA A 138 -20.75 -22.01 -11.95
N GLN A 139 -19.67 -22.48 -11.31
CA GLN A 139 -18.68 -23.36 -11.92
C GLN A 139 -18.83 -24.83 -11.48
N GLY A 140 -19.91 -25.17 -10.76
CA GLY A 140 -20.18 -26.54 -10.31
C GLY A 140 -19.20 -27.07 -9.26
N VAL A 141 -18.58 -26.17 -8.48
CA VAL A 141 -17.62 -26.53 -7.42
C VAL A 141 -18.05 -25.95 -6.07
N THR A 142 -17.38 -26.39 -5.01
CA THR A 142 -17.55 -25.83 -3.66
C THR A 142 -16.28 -25.11 -3.22
N ALA A 143 -16.43 -23.91 -2.70
CA ALA A 143 -15.34 -23.13 -2.11
C ALA A 143 -15.24 -23.39 -0.60
N ASP A 144 -14.04 -23.72 -0.14
CA ASP A 144 -13.71 -23.80 1.28
C ASP A 144 -13.45 -22.40 1.82
N CYS A 145 -14.23 -22.00 2.81
CA CYS A 145 -14.16 -20.66 3.40
C CYS A 145 -13.65 -20.73 4.84
N VAL A 146 -12.58 -20.00 5.14
CA VAL A 146 -12.26 -19.63 6.52
C VAL A 146 -12.89 -18.27 6.82
N LEU A 147 -13.51 -18.13 7.99
CA LEU A 147 -14.10 -16.86 8.41
C LEU A 147 -13.00 -15.98 9.00
N ARG A 148 -12.74 -14.81 8.41
CA ARG A 148 -11.81 -13.85 9.02
C ARG A 148 -12.49 -13.17 10.18
N ILE A 149 -11.91 -13.24 11.38
CA ILE A 149 -12.55 -12.76 12.60
C ILE A 149 -11.96 -11.42 13.03
N ASN A 150 -12.83 -10.42 13.20
CA ASN A 150 -12.49 -9.16 13.85
C ASN A 150 -12.66 -9.30 15.37
N ALA A 151 -11.67 -9.90 16.04
CA ALA A 151 -11.71 -10.09 17.49
C ALA A 151 -11.03 -8.93 18.25
N ALA A 152 -11.57 -8.60 19.42
CA ALA A 152 -10.85 -7.79 20.40
C ALA A 152 -9.52 -8.48 20.77
N GLY A 153 -8.41 -7.76 20.63
CA GLY A 153 -7.07 -8.26 20.95
C GLY A 153 -6.85 -8.51 22.45
N ALA A 154 -5.67 -9.03 22.78
CA ALA A 154 -5.29 -9.29 24.17
C ALA A 154 -5.30 -8.01 25.04
N PRO A 155 -5.66 -8.10 26.34
CA PRO A 155 -5.50 -6.98 27.27
C PRO A 155 -4.01 -6.66 27.47
N GLY A 156 -3.59 -5.40 27.23
CA GLY A 156 -2.19 -4.96 27.34
C GLY A 156 -1.54 -4.57 26.00
N GLN A 157 -0.51 -3.73 26.06
CA GLN A 157 0.04 -3.02 24.89
C GLN A 157 0.71 -3.94 23.86
N ALA A 158 0.32 -3.84 22.59
CA ALA A 158 1.19 -4.17 21.45
C ALA A 158 0.72 -3.49 20.16
N GLY A 159 1.55 -2.60 19.60
CA GLY A 159 1.54 -2.22 18.18
C GLY A 159 0.29 -1.50 17.60
N LEU A 160 0.33 -1.30 16.27
CA LEU A 160 -0.84 -0.90 15.48
C LEU A 160 -1.75 -2.13 15.35
N ARG A 161 -2.94 -2.08 15.96
CA ARG A 161 -3.89 -3.20 15.98
C ARG A 161 -4.68 -3.24 14.68
N MET A 162 -4.92 -4.44 14.15
CA MET A 162 -5.70 -4.65 12.93
C MET A 162 -7.12 -5.18 13.20
N THR A 163 -7.42 -5.56 14.45
CA THR A 163 -8.73 -6.10 14.88
C THR A 163 -9.21 -5.48 16.20
N GLY A 164 -10.51 -5.66 16.52
CA GLY A 164 -11.12 -5.26 17.80
C GLY A 164 -11.70 -3.84 17.84
N ALA A 165 -11.71 -3.16 16.70
CA ALA A 165 -12.34 -1.86 16.46
C ALA A 165 -13.10 -1.93 15.12
N PRO A 166 -13.99 -0.95 14.81
CA PRO A 166 -14.59 -0.85 13.48
C PRO A 166 -13.50 -0.90 12.41
N SER A 167 -13.61 -1.86 11.52
CA SER A 167 -12.59 -2.22 10.54
C SER A 167 -13.26 -2.72 9.27
N GLN A 168 -12.60 -2.52 8.12
CA GLN A 168 -13.03 -3.11 6.86
C GLN A 168 -12.72 -4.62 6.77
N PHE A 169 -12.04 -5.18 7.77
CA PHE A 169 -11.57 -6.56 7.77
C PHE A 169 -12.31 -7.43 8.77
N GLY A 170 -12.74 -8.60 8.29
CA GLY A 170 -13.33 -9.66 9.10
C GLY A 170 -14.73 -9.37 9.65
N PHE A 171 -15.34 -10.43 10.15
CA PHE A 171 -16.65 -10.41 10.79
C PHE A 171 -16.54 -9.97 12.24
N ASP A 172 -17.47 -9.13 12.67
CA ASP A 172 -17.69 -8.87 14.08
C ASP A 172 -18.30 -10.10 14.78
N LEU A 173 -17.85 -10.37 16.00
CA LEU A 173 -18.22 -11.57 16.75
C LEU A 173 -19.72 -11.67 17.03
N ASN A 174 -20.35 -10.53 17.32
CA ASN A 174 -21.77 -10.48 17.64
C ASN A 174 -22.61 -10.80 16.40
N ASP A 175 -22.23 -10.26 15.24
CA ASP A 175 -22.90 -10.47 13.97
C ASP A 175 -22.86 -11.93 13.53
N LEU A 176 -21.74 -12.63 13.74
CA LEU A 176 -21.64 -14.07 13.46
C LEU A 176 -22.65 -14.89 14.26
N THR A 177 -22.90 -14.50 15.50
CA THR A 177 -23.83 -15.19 16.39
C THR A 177 -25.27 -14.85 16.02
N GLU A 178 -25.57 -13.56 15.82
CA GLU A 178 -26.90 -13.07 15.49
C GLU A 178 -27.38 -13.57 14.12
N HIS A 179 -26.47 -13.61 13.15
CA HIS A 179 -26.78 -13.95 11.76
C HIS A 179 -26.19 -15.29 11.31
N ARG A 180 -25.99 -16.23 12.24
CA ARG A 180 -25.41 -17.56 11.98
C ARG A 180 -26.01 -18.31 10.78
N ALA A 181 -27.30 -18.11 10.50
CA ALA A 181 -27.99 -18.76 9.39
C ALA A 181 -27.41 -18.36 8.02
N ARG A 182 -26.84 -17.15 7.91
CA ARG A 182 -26.19 -16.66 6.68
C ARG A 182 -24.86 -17.36 6.39
N LEU A 183 -24.28 -18.06 7.36
CA LEU A 183 -23.09 -18.88 7.13
C LEU A 183 -23.40 -20.12 6.27
N LEU A 184 -24.68 -20.50 6.15
CA LEU A 184 -25.16 -21.53 5.24
C LEU A 184 -25.34 -20.92 3.84
N THR A 185 -24.23 -20.62 3.17
CA THR A 185 -24.23 -20.07 1.81
C THR A 185 -23.99 -21.19 0.79
N GLU A 186 -24.87 -21.31 -0.21
CA GLU A 186 -24.73 -22.28 -1.29
C GLU A 186 -23.41 -22.10 -2.05
N GLY A 187 -22.79 -23.21 -2.47
CA GLY A 187 -21.48 -23.18 -3.13
C GLY A 187 -20.30 -22.98 -2.17
N THR A 188 -20.53 -22.82 -0.86
CA THR A 188 -19.48 -22.71 0.15
C THR A 188 -19.52 -23.83 1.18
N ARG A 189 -18.35 -24.10 1.76
CA ARG A 189 -18.19 -24.91 2.97
C ARG A 189 -17.34 -24.11 3.95
N ILE A 190 -17.87 -23.80 5.12
CA ILE A 190 -17.05 -23.19 6.18
C ILE A 190 -16.13 -24.26 6.75
N VAL A 191 -14.82 -24.03 6.68
CA VAL A 191 -13.78 -25.00 7.11
C VAL A 191 -12.94 -24.51 8.29
N GLY A 192 -13.15 -23.27 8.74
CA GLY A 192 -12.48 -22.77 9.94
C GLY A 192 -12.42 -21.27 10.02
N MET A 193 -11.34 -20.76 10.60
CA MET A 193 -11.22 -19.36 11.02
C MET A 193 -9.85 -18.79 10.67
N HIS A 194 -9.83 -17.50 10.37
CA HIS A 194 -8.63 -16.73 10.08
C HIS A 194 -8.57 -15.52 11.02
N PHE A 195 -7.44 -15.34 11.67
CA PHE A 195 -7.15 -14.19 12.53
C PHE A 195 -5.94 -13.44 11.97
N PHE A 196 -5.97 -12.11 12.01
CA PHE A 196 -4.81 -11.28 11.72
C PHE A 196 -4.71 -10.18 12.78
N PRO A 197 -4.31 -10.52 14.01
CA PRO A 197 -4.51 -9.64 15.17
C PRO A 197 -3.61 -8.40 15.13
N LEU A 198 -2.41 -8.51 14.54
CA LEU A 198 -1.40 -7.46 14.57
C LEU A 198 -0.47 -7.49 13.36
N THR A 199 0.22 -6.37 13.15
CA THR A 199 1.30 -6.24 12.17
C THR A 199 2.56 -5.69 12.86
N ASN A 200 3.73 -6.19 12.47
CA ASN A 200 5.04 -5.71 12.93
C ASN A 200 5.12 -5.58 14.47
N ALA A 201 4.99 -6.70 15.18
CA ALA A 201 5.05 -6.78 16.64
C ALA A 201 6.27 -6.03 17.20
N ARG A 202 6.07 -5.35 18.34
CA ARG A 202 7.16 -4.65 19.02
C ARG A 202 8.14 -5.60 19.70
N ASP A 203 7.61 -6.67 20.27
CA ASP A 203 8.34 -7.67 21.04
C ASP A 203 7.68 -9.05 20.91
N GLU A 204 8.42 -10.08 21.31
CA GLU A 204 7.98 -11.47 21.23
C GLU A 204 6.83 -11.79 22.20
N ASP A 205 6.82 -11.21 23.40
CA ASP A 205 5.80 -11.46 24.41
C ASP A 205 4.41 -10.99 23.94
N GLY A 206 4.35 -9.78 23.35
CA GLY A 206 3.11 -9.25 22.76
C GLY A 206 2.62 -10.09 21.58
N LEU A 207 3.54 -10.56 20.73
CA LEU A 207 3.19 -11.49 19.63
C LEU A 207 2.60 -12.79 20.18
N CYS A 208 3.23 -13.39 21.19
CA CYS A 208 2.74 -14.61 21.84
C CYS A 208 1.35 -14.41 22.45
N ALA A 209 1.13 -13.29 23.14
CA ALA A 209 -0.13 -12.99 23.81
C ALA A 209 -1.30 -12.89 22.81
N GLU A 210 -1.10 -12.17 21.70
CA GLU A 210 -2.15 -11.97 20.69
C GLU A 210 -2.47 -13.26 19.90
N LEU A 211 -1.45 -14.03 19.53
CA LEU A 211 -1.64 -15.31 18.86
C LEU A 211 -2.30 -16.34 19.80
N ALA A 212 -1.92 -16.38 21.07
CA ALA A 212 -2.57 -17.21 22.08
C ALA A 212 -4.05 -16.81 22.27
N GLN A 213 -4.35 -15.50 22.28
CA GLN A 213 -5.72 -15.01 22.38
C GLN A 213 -6.56 -15.41 21.15
N SER A 214 -5.96 -15.42 19.96
CA SER A 214 -6.60 -15.89 18.73
C SER A 214 -6.95 -17.38 18.82
N VAL A 215 -6.05 -18.22 19.34
CA VAL A 215 -6.33 -19.66 19.58
C VAL A 215 -7.50 -19.86 20.54
N ARG A 216 -7.52 -19.13 21.68
CA ARG A 216 -8.63 -19.20 22.65
C ARG A 216 -9.95 -18.78 22.03
N THR A 217 -9.93 -17.70 21.24
CA THR A 217 -11.11 -17.20 20.55
C THR A 217 -11.63 -18.20 19.53
N ALA A 218 -10.75 -18.83 18.75
CA ALA A 218 -11.11 -19.88 17.80
C ALA A 218 -11.76 -21.09 18.48
N ALA A 219 -11.18 -21.59 19.58
CA ALA A 219 -11.72 -22.71 20.34
C ALA A 219 -13.11 -22.41 20.94
N ARG A 220 -13.31 -21.18 21.45
CA ARG A 220 -14.60 -20.71 21.94
C ARG A 220 -15.63 -20.67 20.81
N LEU A 221 -15.33 -19.98 19.71
CA LEU A 221 -16.25 -19.80 18.59
C LEU A 221 -16.61 -21.12 17.90
N ARG A 222 -15.66 -22.06 17.82
CA ARG A 222 -15.92 -23.42 17.31
C ARG A 222 -17.08 -24.05 18.08
N THR A 223 -17.07 -23.90 19.40
CA THR A 223 -18.10 -24.46 20.29
C THR A 223 -19.41 -23.67 20.19
N GLU A 224 -19.35 -22.35 20.21
CA GLU A 224 -20.52 -21.47 20.19
C GLU A 224 -21.29 -21.53 18.85
N LEU A 225 -20.57 -21.56 17.72
CA LEU A 225 -21.16 -21.53 16.39
C LEU A 225 -21.40 -22.94 15.81
N GLY A 226 -20.80 -23.98 16.39
CA GLY A 226 -20.88 -25.35 15.88
C GLY A 226 -20.21 -25.55 14.51
N ILE A 227 -19.22 -24.71 14.19
CA ILE A 227 -18.51 -24.73 12.91
C ILE A 227 -17.30 -25.67 12.99
N PRO A 228 -17.03 -26.50 11.96
CA PRO A 228 -15.82 -27.30 11.92
C PRO A 228 -14.57 -26.42 11.86
N LEU A 229 -13.48 -26.89 12.46
CA LEU A 229 -12.20 -26.18 12.47
C LEU A 229 -11.14 -27.09 11.85
N HIS A 230 -11.17 -27.20 10.52
CA HIS A 230 -10.19 -27.92 9.71
C HIS A 230 -8.96 -27.06 9.42
N LEU A 231 -9.13 -25.75 9.27
CA LEU A 231 -8.06 -24.78 9.06
C LEU A 231 -8.18 -23.63 10.06
N LEU A 232 -7.17 -23.46 10.89
CA LEU A 232 -7.00 -22.30 11.75
C LEU A 232 -5.81 -21.49 11.25
N ASP A 233 -6.09 -20.37 10.58
CA ASP A 233 -5.05 -19.41 10.22
C ASP A 233 -4.92 -18.36 11.32
N LEU A 234 -3.74 -18.29 11.94
CA LEU A 234 -3.44 -17.34 13.02
C LEU A 234 -2.83 -16.03 12.48
N GLY A 235 -2.68 -15.92 11.16
CA GLY A 235 -2.17 -14.74 10.48
C GLY A 235 -0.70 -14.50 10.79
N GLY A 236 -0.31 -13.23 10.76
CA GLY A 236 1.07 -12.80 10.91
C GLY A 236 1.32 -11.96 12.14
N GLY A 237 2.10 -10.89 11.94
CA GLY A 237 2.57 -10.03 13.02
C GLY A 237 4.09 -10.08 13.22
N PHE A 238 4.78 -10.99 12.54
CA PHE A 238 6.24 -11.09 12.54
C PHE A 238 6.88 -9.80 12.03
N ALA A 239 7.82 -9.28 12.81
CA ALA A 239 8.43 -7.99 12.60
C ALA A 239 9.68 -8.08 11.74
N ALA A 240 9.99 -7.01 11.01
CA ALA A 240 11.27 -6.86 10.35
C ALA A 240 11.64 -5.38 10.30
N PRO A 241 12.94 -5.03 10.28
CA PRO A 241 13.36 -3.66 9.99
C PRO A 241 12.84 -3.23 8.61
N TYR A 242 12.64 -1.93 8.44
CA TYR A 242 12.21 -1.35 7.16
C TYR A 242 12.97 -0.05 6.91
N ALA A 243 13.74 -0.01 5.82
CA ALA A 243 14.52 1.15 5.40
C ALA A 243 15.46 1.72 6.49
N THR A 244 15.89 0.86 7.42
CA THR A 244 16.84 1.17 8.49
C THR A 244 17.78 -0.01 8.71
N PRO A 245 19.02 0.19 9.21
CA PRO A 245 19.89 -0.91 9.61
C PRO A 245 19.26 -1.75 10.72
N GLY A 246 19.63 -3.02 10.76
CA GLY A 246 19.16 -3.96 11.78
C GLY A 246 18.88 -5.32 11.18
N GLU A 247 18.69 -6.29 12.06
CA GLU A 247 18.33 -7.66 11.71
C GLU A 247 16.90 -7.95 12.14
N ARG A 248 16.28 -8.93 11.48
CA ARG A 248 14.96 -9.42 11.89
C ARG A 248 15.02 -10.11 13.27
N PRO A 249 13.98 -10.01 14.11
CA PRO A 249 13.95 -10.70 15.39
C PRO A 249 14.01 -12.22 15.26
N VAL A 250 14.62 -12.88 16.24
CA VAL A 250 14.58 -14.34 16.40
C VAL A 250 13.64 -14.65 17.56
N TYR A 251 12.57 -15.38 17.27
CA TYR A 251 11.52 -15.72 18.24
C TYR A 251 11.85 -17.05 18.94
N ARG A 252 12.40 -16.98 20.15
CA ARG A 252 12.90 -18.17 20.87
C ARG A 252 11.83 -18.84 21.75
N GLY A 253 10.91 -18.06 22.31
CA GLY A 253 9.84 -18.52 23.20
C GLY A 253 8.54 -18.88 22.47
N LEU A 254 8.32 -18.33 21.26
CA LEU A 254 7.06 -18.41 20.52
C LEU A 254 6.54 -19.84 20.36
N ARG A 255 7.41 -20.77 19.94
CA ARG A 255 7.05 -22.18 19.74
C ARG A 255 6.45 -22.77 21.00
N ALA A 256 7.15 -22.65 22.13
CA ALA A 256 6.75 -23.26 23.38
C ALA A 256 5.45 -22.63 23.89
N ALA A 257 5.34 -21.31 23.85
CA ALA A 257 4.16 -20.58 24.27
C ALA A 257 2.90 -20.99 23.48
N LEU A 258 2.97 -21.01 22.14
CA LEU A 258 1.82 -21.37 21.32
C LEU A 258 1.50 -22.86 21.35
N THR A 259 2.51 -23.72 21.43
CA THR A 259 2.30 -25.17 21.57
C THR A 259 1.47 -25.49 22.81
N ALA A 260 1.77 -24.86 23.96
CA ALA A 260 1.02 -25.07 25.19
C ALA A 260 -0.47 -24.67 25.04
N VAL A 261 -0.74 -23.52 24.42
CA VAL A 261 -2.11 -23.02 24.22
C VAL A 261 -2.88 -23.87 23.20
N LEU A 262 -2.22 -24.34 22.14
CA LEU A 262 -2.80 -25.26 21.15
C LEU A 262 -3.10 -26.63 21.77
N ASP A 263 -2.20 -27.19 22.58
CA ASP A 263 -2.41 -28.46 23.27
C ASP A 263 -3.58 -28.38 24.27
N GLU A 264 -3.73 -27.25 24.96
CA GLU A 264 -4.83 -27.02 25.91
C GLU A 264 -6.19 -26.92 25.21
N HIS A 265 -6.29 -26.12 24.13
CA HIS A 265 -7.58 -25.75 23.55
C HIS A 265 -7.96 -26.53 22.29
N LEU A 266 -7.00 -27.12 21.57
CA LEU A 266 -7.19 -27.75 20.26
C LEU A 266 -6.38 -29.06 20.12
N PRO A 267 -6.50 -30.03 21.04
CA PRO A 267 -5.57 -31.16 21.17
C PRO A 267 -5.34 -32.02 19.91
N GLY A 268 -6.26 -32.02 18.93
CA GLY A 268 -6.12 -32.72 17.65
C GLY A 268 -5.20 -32.03 16.63
N TRP A 269 -4.72 -30.81 16.90
CA TRP A 269 -3.91 -30.03 15.95
C TRP A 269 -2.61 -30.74 15.54
N ARG A 270 -2.05 -31.57 16.44
CA ARG A 270 -0.83 -32.37 16.17
C ARG A 270 -1.06 -33.46 15.14
N ASP A 271 -2.29 -33.97 15.06
CA ASP A 271 -2.73 -34.96 14.08
C ASP A 271 -3.21 -34.31 12.78
N GLY A 272 -3.15 -32.97 12.70
CA GLY A 272 -3.54 -32.18 11.53
C GLY A 272 -4.97 -31.66 11.54
N GLU A 273 -5.68 -31.72 12.67
CA GLU A 273 -7.07 -31.27 12.79
C GLU A 273 -7.28 -30.40 14.05
N PRO A 274 -7.24 -29.06 13.95
CA PRO A 274 -7.04 -28.28 12.72
C PRO A 274 -5.62 -28.35 12.15
N VAL A 275 -5.51 -28.11 10.86
CA VAL A 275 -4.29 -27.57 10.25
C VAL A 275 -4.09 -26.16 10.80
N VAL A 276 -3.00 -25.95 11.54
CA VAL A 276 -2.61 -24.61 12.02
C VAL A 276 -1.74 -23.94 10.97
N ALA A 277 -2.12 -22.73 10.57
CA ALA A 277 -1.41 -21.93 9.59
C ALA A 277 -1.02 -20.56 10.16
N PHE A 278 0.04 -20.00 9.57
CA PHE A 278 0.53 -18.66 9.83
C PHE A 278 0.81 -17.95 8.50
N GLU A 279 0.57 -16.65 8.47
CA GLU A 279 0.88 -15.79 7.34
C GLU A 279 2.12 -14.94 7.63
N SER A 280 3.01 -14.82 6.66
CA SER A 280 4.11 -13.87 6.77
C SER A 280 4.51 -13.34 5.41
N GLY A 281 4.76 -12.04 5.33
CA GLY A 281 5.30 -11.38 4.15
C GLY A 281 6.62 -10.70 4.50
N ARG A 282 6.52 -9.61 5.29
CA ARG A 282 7.65 -8.78 5.71
C ARG A 282 8.80 -9.55 6.35
N TYR A 283 8.52 -10.48 7.25
CA TYR A 283 9.59 -11.24 7.90
C TYR A 283 10.40 -12.08 6.92
N LEU A 284 9.73 -12.61 5.89
CA LEU A 284 10.33 -13.56 4.94
C LEU A 284 11.18 -12.89 3.86
N VAL A 285 10.88 -11.64 3.50
CA VAL A 285 11.59 -10.96 2.40
C VAL A 285 12.12 -9.58 2.77
N GLY A 286 11.73 -9.00 3.90
CA GLY A 286 12.06 -7.61 4.26
C GLY A 286 13.56 -7.32 4.29
N ASP A 287 14.32 -8.16 4.98
CA ASP A 287 15.77 -8.02 5.15
C ASP A 287 16.59 -8.58 3.99
N SER A 288 15.94 -9.14 2.97
CA SER A 288 16.58 -9.65 1.75
C SER A 288 16.89 -8.56 0.73
N GLY A 289 16.22 -7.41 0.81
CA GLY A 289 16.27 -6.37 -0.22
C GLY A 289 16.96 -5.09 0.19
N GLN A 290 17.69 -4.49 -0.74
CA GLN A 290 18.20 -3.11 -0.65
C GLN A 290 17.91 -2.33 -1.92
N LEU A 291 17.67 -1.03 -1.78
CA LEU A 291 17.55 -0.08 -2.90
C LEU A 291 18.86 0.70 -3.00
N VAL A 292 19.43 0.78 -4.20
CA VAL A 292 20.58 1.61 -4.55
C VAL A 292 20.09 2.79 -5.38
N ALA A 293 20.50 3.99 -4.98
CA ALA A 293 20.19 5.24 -5.66
C ALA A 293 21.47 6.07 -5.86
N THR A 294 21.53 6.83 -6.94
CA THR A 294 22.65 7.73 -7.25
C THR A 294 22.31 9.15 -6.81
N VAL A 295 23.27 9.83 -6.18
CA VAL A 295 23.20 11.27 -5.93
C VAL A 295 23.37 12.01 -7.26
N THR A 296 22.33 12.72 -7.69
CA THR A 296 22.32 13.49 -8.95
C THR A 296 22.80 14.92 -8.75
N ASP A 297 22.54 15.52 -7.60
CA ASP A 297 22.93 16.89 -7.26
C ASP A 297 23.10 17.05 -5.75
N VAL A 298 23.98 17.97 -5.34
CA VAL A 298 24.15 18.39 -3.95
C VAL A 298 24.12 19.91 -3.91
N LYS A 299 23.12 20.48 -3.23
CA LYS A 299 22.90 21.93 -3.21
C LYS A 299 22.67 22.49 -1.83
N HIS A 300 23.03 23.76 -1.66
CA HIS A 300 22.71 24.54 -0.46
C HIS A 300 21.49 25.41 -0.73
N SER A 301 20.51 25.33 0.16
CA SER A 301 19.31 26.17 0.10
C SER A 301 18.99 26.68 1.50
N ARG A 302 19.05 28.01 1.67
CA ARG A 302 18.66 28.73 2.89
C ARG A 302 19.27 28.15 4.18
N GLY A 303 20.53 27.73 4.13
CA GLY A 303 21.26 27.17 5.29
C GLY A 303 21.10 25.66 5.49
N SER A 304 20.41 24.96 4.58
CA SER A 304 20.29 23.50 4.58
C SER A 304 20.96 22.89 3.35
N VAL A 305 21.55 21.70 3.53
CA VAL A 305 22.13 20.90 2.44
C VAL A 305 21.09 19.88 1.96
N TYR A 306 20.92 19.79 0.65
CA TYR A 306 20.07 18.80 0.00
C TYR A 306 20.92 17.95 -0.93
N ALA A 307 20.81 16.63 -0.82
CA ALA A 307 21.26 15.69 -1.84
C ALA A 307 20.04 15.18 -2.60
N VAL A 308 19.99 15.46 -3.90
CA VAL A 308 18.92 15.02 -4.80
C VAL A 308 19.31 13.67 -5.38
N LEU A 309 18.46 12.67 -5.23
CA LEU A 309 18.69 11.31 -5.72
C LEU A 309 17.92 11.05 -7.01
N ASP A 310 18.36 10.06 -7.78
CA ASP A 310 17.61 9.51 -8.93
C ASP A 310 16.43 8.62 -8.52
N SER A 311 16.13 8.57 -7.22
CA SER A 311 15.07 7.80 -6.60
C SER A 311 14.40 8.59 -5.49
N GLY A 312 13.09 8.41 -5.32
CA GLY A 312 12.31 9.10 -4.31
C GLY A 312 11.17 8.23 -3.78
N ILE A 313 10.12 8.87 -3.28
CA ILE A 313 8.88 8.19 -2.81
C ILE A 313 8.16 7.41 -3.94
N ASN A 314 8.49 7.67 -5.20
CA ASN A 314 8.04 6.87 -6.34
C ASN A 314 8.62 5.45 -6.35
N HIS A 315 9.78 5.23 -5.73
CA HIS A 315 10.44 3.92 -5.69
C HIS A 315 10.63 3.38 -4.27
N LEU A 316 10.68 4.27 -3.27
CA LEU A 316 10.71 3.95 -1.84
C LEU A 316 9.69 4.81 -1.08
N GLY A 317 8.43 4.72 -1.50
CA GLY A 317 7.31 5.37 -0.82
C GLY A 317 6.84 4.61 0.41
N GLY A 318 7.02 3.29 0.41
CA GLY A 318 6.61 2.42 1.51
C GLY A 318 5.16 2.60 1.90
N LEU A 319 4.93 2.90 3.18
CA LEU A 319 3.63 3.21 3.74
C LEU A 319 3.37 4.73 3.78
N ALA A 320 3.87 5.51 2.83
CA ALA A 320 3.60 6.95 2.76
C ALA A 320 2.09 7.28 2.78
N GLY A 321 1.23 6.37 2.29
CA GLY A 321 -0.23 6.44 2.43
C GLY A 321 -0.76 6.28 3.86
N LEU A 322 0.05 5.84 4.83
CA LEU A 322 -0.27 5.76 6.27
C LEU A 322 0.14 7.02 7.04
N GLY A 323 0.54 8.10 6.37
CA GLY A 323 0.77 9.41 6.99
C GLY A 323 2.03 9.52 7.85
N ARG A 324 2.97 8.56 7.77
CA ARG A 324 4.28 8.64 8.44
C ARG A 324 5.39 8.09 7.54
N LEU A 325 6.23 8.97 7.03
CA LEU A 325 7.57 8.59 6.58
C LEU A 325 8.43 8.38 7.82
N LEU A 326 8.74 7.11 8.13
CA LEU A 326 9.75 6.79 9.15
C LEU A 326 11.10 7.38 8.70
N PRO A 327 12.00 7.75 9.64
CA PRO A 327 13.32 8.24 9.25
C PRO A 327 14.09 7.13 8.54
N LEU A 328 14.10 7.17 7.20
CA LEU A 328 14.81 6.21 6.38
C LEU A 328 16.31 6.47 6.54
N SER A 329 17.09 5.41 6.61
CA SER A 329 18.54 5.48 6.73
C SER A 329 19.17 5.01 5.42
N ALA A 330 20.03 5.85 4.87
CA ALA A 330 20.90 5.49 3.76
C ALA A 330 22.32 5.23 4.27
N ARG A 331 23.10 4.47 3.52
CA ARG A 331 24.52 4.26 3.74
C ARG A 331 25.27 4.38 2.41
N PRO A 332 26.41 5.09 2.35
CA PRO A 332 27.21 5.12 1.14
C PRO A 332 27.65 3.70 0.78
N LEU A 333 27.61 3.35 -0.50
CA LEU A 333 28.39 2.22 -1.00
C LEU A 333 29.82 2.74 -1.16
N ASP A 334 30.77 2.23 -0.39
CA ASP A 334 32.17 2.67 -0.39
C ASP A 334 32.67 2.92 -1.83
N PRO A 335 33.47 3.98 -2.06
CA PRO A 335 33.94 4.31 -3.40
C PRO A 335 34.64 3.10 -4.03
N ALA A 336 34.51 2.97 -5.36
CA ALA A 336 35.47 2.18 -6.12
C ALA A 336 36.88 2.70 -5.76
N ASP A 337 37.89 1.84 -5.87
CA ASP A 337 39.29 2.11 -5.55
C ASP A 337 39.67 3.60 -5.70
N PRO A 338 40.41 4.24 -4.76
CA PRO A 338 40.74 5.67 -4.79
C PRO A 338 41.49 6.17 -6.05
N GLY A 339 41.69 5.32 -7.06
CA GLY A 339 42.40 5.59 -8.31
C GLY A 339 41.52 5.66 -9.57
N ASP A 340 40.19 5.61 -9.48
CA ASP A 340 39.34 5.88 -10.65
C ASP A 340 39.10 7.39 -10.82
N ASP A 341 39.80 7.96 -11.80
CA ASP A 341 39.66 9.34 -12.27
C ASP A 341 38.26 9.57 -12.87
N HIS A 342 37.30 9.99 -12.04
CA HIS A 342 36.04 10.55 -12.52
C HIS A 342 36.23 12.02 -12.95
N PRO A 343 35.52 12.48 -14.01
CA PRO A 343 35.80 13.74 -14.68
C PRO A 343 35.61 14.95 -13.75
N GLU A 344 36.49 15.93 -13.95
CA GLU A 344 36.65 17.15 -13.17
C GLU A 344 35.32 17.82 -12.79
N THR A 345 35.14 18.03 -11.49
CA THR A 345 34.03 18.79 -10.90
C THR A 345 34.09 20.25 -11.35
N HIS A 346 33.31 20.64 -12.35
CA HIS A 346 33.01 22.05 -12.60
C HIS A 346 31.92 22.52 -11.63
N GLY A 347 32.29 23.34 -10.64
CA GLY A 347 31.34 24.22 -9.95
C GLY A 347 31.05 23.97 -8.48
N LEU A 348 32.02 23.57 -7.66
CA LEU A 348 31.91 23.86 -6.22
C LEU A 348 32.10 25.38 -6.03
N PRO A 349 31.14 26.12 -5.46
CA PRO A 349 31.36 27.52 -5.10
C PRO A 349 32.43 27.63 -4.00
N ASP A 350 33.26 28.67 -4.08
CA ASP A 350 34.29 28.98 -3.09
C ASP A 350 33.72 28.95 -1.66
N GLY A 351 34.24 28.03 -0.83
CA GLY A 351 33.89 27.93 0.59
C GLY A 351 33.33 26.58 1.06
N ALA A 352 33.22 25.57 0.20
CA ALA A 352 32.94 24.21 0.66
C ALA A 352 34.14 23.68 1.49
N PRO A 353 33.94 23.16 2.71
CA PRO A 353 35.02 22.53 3.45
C PRO A 353 35.62 21.39 2.61
N ALA A 354 36.93 21.45 2.38
CA ALA A 354 37.69 20.52 1.55
C ALA A 354 37.77 19.09 2.12
N ASP A 355 37.19 18.84 3.30
CA ASP A 355 37.24 17.55 3.97
C ASP A 355 35.94 16.77 3.76
N GLY A 356 35.93 15.90 2.74
CA GLY A 356 34.88 14.88 2.52
C GLY A 356 34.76 13.82 3.62
N ALA A 357 35.44 14.00 4.76
CA ALA A 357 35.55 13.03 5.85
C ALA A 357 34.69 13.35 7.08
N ARG A 358 34.04 14.53 7.16
CA ARG A 358 33.19 14.88 8.31
C ARG A 358 31.71 14.59 8.00
N PRO A 359 30.96 13.96 8.92
CA PRO A 359 29.51 13.85 8.80
C PRO A 359 28.88 15.23 8.62
N ALA A 360 28.03 15.37 7.62
CA ALA A 360 27.19 16.52 7.40
C ALA A 360 25.72 16.10 7.49
N THR A 361 24.92 16.87 8.23
CA THR A 361 23.47 16.71 8.22
C THR A 361 22.93 17.13 6.85
N VAL A 362 22.37 16.18 6.11
CA VAL A 362 21.84 16.38 4.75
C VAL A 362 20.39 15.91 4.64
N THR A 363 19.58 16.65 3.89
CA THR A 363 18.25 16.20 3.47
C THR A 363 18.39 15.39 2.18
N LEU A 364 17.96 14.13 2.20
CA LEU A 364 17.85 13.28 1.01
C LEU A 364 16.48 13.53 0.36
N ALA A 365 16.49 14.13 -0.82
CA ALA A 365 15.31 14.40 -1.64
C ALA A 365 15.32 13.53 -2.89
N GLY A 366 14.15 13.13 -3.38
CA GLY A 366 14.05 12.44 -4.66
C GLY A 366 13.89 13.39 -5.86
N PRO A 367 13.67 12.85 -7.07
CA PRO A 367 13.64 13.61 -8.31
C PRO A 367 12.27 14.21 -8.65
N LEU A 368 11.22 13.97 -7.86
CA LEU A 368 9.86 14.34 -8.20
C LEU A 368 9.61 15.84 -7.99
N CYS A 369 8.75 16.43 -8.82
CA CYS A 369 8.35 17.84 -8.72
C CYS A 369 7.30 18.07 -7.61
N THR A 370 7.57 17.59 -6.39
CA THR A 370 6.74 17.79 -5.21
C THR A 370 7.59 17.97 -3.96
N PRO A 371 7.26 18.92 -3.06
CA PRO A 371 7.98 19.08 -1.79
C PRO A 371 7.85 17.88 -0.85
N ALA A 372 6.93 16.95 -1.14
CA ALA A 372 6.75 15.72 -0.37
C ALA A 372 7.82 14.65 -0.68
N ASP A 373 8.63 14.81 -1.73
CA ASP A 373 9.61 13.82 -2.15
C ASP A 373 10.90 13.90 -1.34
N ILE A 374 10.78 13.55 -0.07
CA ILE A 374 11.86 13.55 0.92
C ILE A 374 11.96 12.16 1.52
N LEU A 375 13.11 11.51 1.35
CA LEU A 375 13.39 10.20 1.94
C LEU A 375 13.96 10.32 3.36
N ALA A 376 14.78 11.35 3.62
CA ALA A 376 15.32 11.63 4.94
C ALA A 376 15.56 13.14 5.13
N ARG A 377 15.15 13.72 6.26
CA ARG A 377 15.31 15.17 6.52
C ARG A 377 16.65 15.56 7.13
N ALA A 378 17.21 14.68 7.96
CA ALA A 378 18.44 14.92 8.70
C ALA A 378 19.27 13.64 8.73
N ALA A 379 19.75 13.22 7.55
CA ALA A 379 20.65 12.09 7.43
C ALA A 379 22.06 12.54 7.79
N GLU A 380 22.72 11.79 8.67
CA GLU A 380 24.13 12.00 9.01
C GLU A 380 25.00 11.15 8.08
N LEU A 381 25.53 11.77 7.04
CA LEU A 381 26.31 11.10 5.98
C LEU A 381 27.66 11.81 5.78
N PRO A 382 28.70 11.12 5.28
CA PRO A 382 29.91 11.80 4.83
C PRO A 382 29.57 12.81 3.73
N GLY A 383 30.48 13.72 3.42
CA GLY A 383 30.26 14.74 2.38
C GLY A 383 29.95 14.10 1.03
N LEU A 384 28.67 14.14 0.64
CA LEU A 384 28.18 13.55 -0.61
C LEU A 384 28.54 14.41 -1.82
N ARG A 385 28.70 13.76 -2.96
CA ARG A 385 28.94 14.37 -4.27
C ARG A 385 28.02 13.76 -5.33
N PRO A 386 27.71 14.50 -6.40
CA PRO A 386 27.07 13.90 -7.58
C PRO A 386 27.85 12.68 -8.07
N GLY A 387 27.14 11.58 -8.35
CA GLY A 387 27.71 10.28 -8.71
C GLY A 387 27.87 9.30 -7.54
N ASP A 388 27.81 9.77 -6.28
CA ASP A 388 27.87 8.87 -5.13
C ASP A 388 26.66 7.93 -5.08
N LEU A 389 26.90 6.68 -4.71
CA LEU A 389 25.85 5.67 -4.55
C LEU A 389 25.44 5.54 -3.08
N LEU A 390 24.14 5.58 -2.84
CA LEU A 390 23.53 5.33 -1.54
C LEU A 390 22.70 4.05 -1.56
N ALA A 391 22.86 3.22 -0.54
CA ALA A 391 22.06 2.02 -0.32
C ALA A 391 21.11 2.19 0.87
N PHE A 392 19.84 1.87 0.64
CA PHE A 392 18.78 1.80 1.64
C PHE A 392 18.53 0.31 1.98
N PRO A 393 18.83 -0.14 3.21
CA PRO A 393 18.71 -1.54 3.60
C PRO A 393 17.26 -1.94 3.93
N ASN A 394 17.01 -3.25 3.99
CA ASN A 394 15.78 -3.82 4.55
C ASN A 394 14.50 -3.32 3.86
N VAL A 395 14.52 -3.28 2.53
CA VAL A 395 13.41 -2.81 1.68
C VAL A 395 12.92 -3.90 0.73
N GLY A 396 13.16 -5.17 1.08
CA GLY A 396 12.68 -6.31 0.30
C GLY A 396 11.18 -6.57 0.42
N ALA A 397 10.52 -5.98 1.41
CA ALA A 397 9.06 -6.02 1.59
C ALA A 397 8.49 -4.61 1.56
N TYR A 398 7.43 -4.37 0.78
CA TYR A 398 6.76 -3.06 0.65
C TYR A 398 7.74 -1.93 0.27
N GLY A 399 8.81 -2.25 -0.45
CA GLY A 399 9.66 -1.28 -1.11
C GLY A 399 8.99 -0.83 -2.40
N LEU A 400 9.43 -1.41 -3.51
CA LEU A 400 8.92 -1.08 -4.83
C LEU A 400 7.40 -1.30 -4.98
N SER A 401 6.89 -2.44 -4.50
CA SER A 401 5.49 -2.87 -4.64
C SER A 401 4.46 -1.94 -3.96
N ALA A 402 4.90 -1.11 -3.00
CA ALA A 402 4.05 -0.16 -2.28
C ALA A 402 4.39 1.31 -2.63
N SER A 403 5.11 1.55 -3.73
CA SER A 403 5.58 2.89 -4.11
C SER A 403 4.78 3.51 -5.26
N LEU A 404 4.94 4.83 -5.47
CA LEU A 404 4.19 5.59 -6.48
C LEU A 404 4.76 5.42 -7.90
N LEU A 405 4.81 4.19 -8.42
CA LEU A 405 5.49 3.85 -9.69
C LEU A 405 4.96 4.61 -10.91
N GLY A 406 3.67 4.95 -10.93
CA GLY A 406 3.06 5.70 -12.03
C GLY A 406 3.18 7.23 -11.93
N PHE A 407 3.69 7.74 -10.80
CA PHE A 407 3.71 9.19 -10.56
C PHE A 407 4.81 9.86 -11.39
N LEU A 408 4.42 10.85 -12.19
CA LEU A 408 5.27 11.58 -13.14
C LEU A 408 5.96 10.71 -14.22
N GLY A 409 5.57 9.43 -14.36
CA GLY A 409 6.01 8.56 -15.45
C GLY A 409 7.50 8.19 -15.43
N HIS A 410 8.17 8.25 -14.27
CA HIS A 410 9.54 7.78 -14.14
C HIS A 410 9.63 6.26 -14.36
N PRO A 411 10.72 5.74 -14.98
CA PRO A 411 10.91 4.31 -15.11
C PRO A 411 11.08 3.67 -13.73
N ALA A 412 10.50 2.49 -13.54
CA ALA A 412 10.75 1.71 -12.33
C ALA A 412 12.24 1.31 -12.22
N PRO A 413 12.77 1.13 -10.99
CA PRO A 413 14.10 0.57 -10.76
C PRO A 413 14.24 -0.81 -11.43
N ALA A 414 15.47 -1.18 -11.76
CA ALA A 414 15.77 -2.59 -12.02
C ALA A 414 15.59 -3.40 -10.72
N GLU A 415 15.07 -4.62 -10.82
CA GLU A 415 14.99 -5.60 -9.75
C GLU A 415 15.94 -6.76 -10.09
N ILE A 416 17.02 -6.88 -9.32
CA ILE A 416 18.05 -7.88 -9.50
C ILE A 416 17.99 -8.85 -8.33
N VAL A 417 17.82 -10.13 -8.62
CA VAL A 417 17.80 -11.21 -7.63
C VAL A 417 19.12 -11.97 -7.73
N VAL A 418 19.78 -12.14 -6.60
CA VAL A 418 21.06 -12.84 -6.49
C VAL A 418 20.96 -14.09 -5.61
N ASP A 419 21.80 -15.06 -5.92
CA ASP A 419 22.06 -16.24 -5.09
C ASP A 419 23.58 -16.38 -4.97
N GLY A 420 24.13 -16.02 -3.80
CA GLY A 420 25.56 -15.75 -3.66
C GLY A 420 26.02 -14.63 -4.61
N ASP A 421 27.01 -14.95 -5.46
CA ASP A 421 27.54 -14.03 -6.47
C ASP A 421 26.81 -14.12 -7.83
N GLU A 422 25.86 -15.04 -7.99
CA GLU A 422 25.14 -15.25 -9.26
C GLU A 422 23.89 -14.39 -9.36
N VAL A 423 23.65 -13.80 -10.54
CA VAL A 423 22.40 -13.10 -10.86
C VAL A 423 21.39 -14.12 -11.40
N VAL A 424 20.36 -14.41 -10.61
CA VAL A 424 19.30 -15.38 -10.95
C VAL A 424 18.19 -14.74 -11.79
N SER A 425 17.89 -13.46 -11.52
CA SER A 425 16.85 -12.73 -12.24
C SER A 425 17.25 -11.26 -12.36
N ALA A 426 17.00 -10.67 -13.51
CA ALA A 426 17.15 -9.25 -13.75
C ALA A 426 15.92 -8.75 -14.51
N THR A 427 15.04 -8.01 -13.83
CA THR A 427 13.78 -7.54 -14.41
C THR A 427 13.56 -6.06 -14.12
N ARG A 428 12.57 -5.47 -14.78
CA ARG A 428 12.12 -4.10 -14.53
C ARG A 428 10.62 -4.03 -14.81
N LEU A 429 9.86 -3.45 -13.89
CA LEU A 429 8.44 -3.18 -14.13
C LEU A 429 8.27 -2.12 -15.21
N ALA A 430 7.31 -2.32 -16.10
CA ALA A 430 6.92 -1.36 -17.11
C ALA A 430 5.43 -1.08 -17.02
N LEU A 431 5.06 0.21 -17.06
CA LEU A 431 3.67 0.64 -17.11
C LEU A 431 3.29 0.92 -18.57
N GLY A 432 2.30 0.21 -19.07
CA GLY A 432 1.74 0.38 -20.41
C GLY A 432 0.33 0.95 -20.36
N ARG A 433 -0.09 1.61 -21.45
CA ARG A 433 -1.50 1.91 -21.72
C ARG A 433 -2.00 0.97 -22.79
N HIS A 434 -3.20 0.44 -22.59
CA HIS A 434 -3.90 -0.37 -23.57
C HIS A 434 -5.15 0.39 -23.99
N ASP A 435 -5.46 0.35 -25.29
CA ASP A 435 -6.69 0.94 -25.80
C ASP A 435 -7.89 0.23 -25.18
N ALA A 436 -8.82 1.01 -24.65
CA ALA A 436 -10.14 0.53 -24.28
C ALA A 436 -11.11 0.97 -25.37
N GLU A 437 -12.04 0.10 -25.77
CA GLU A 437 -13.06 0.47 -26.75
C GLU A 437 -13.85 1.69 -26.23
N PRO A 438 -13.82 2.83 -26.93
CA PRO A 438 -14.57 3.99 -26.50
C PRO A 438 -16.06 3.70 -26.64
N LEU A 439 -16.82 3.94 -25.56
CA LEU A 439 -18.29 3.83 -25.57
C LEU A 439 -18.97 4.83 -26.52
N THR A 440 -18.22 5.85 -26.96
CA THR A 440 -18.69 6.88 -27.89
C THR A 440 -17.91 6.83 -29.19
N ALA A 441 -18.61 6.99 -30.31
CA ALA A 441 -17.97 7.19 -31.60
C ALA A 441 -17.01 8.39 -31.52
N PRO A 442 -15.82 8.33 -32.16
CA PRO A 442 -14.90 9.45 -32.18
C PRO A 442 -15.65 10.70 -32.66
N ARG A 443 -15.47 11.82 -31.94
CA ARG A 443 -16.01 13.11 -32.36
C ARG A 443 -15.52 13.40 -33.78
N THR A 444 -16.44 13.38 -34.75
CA THR A 444 -16.16 13.89 -36.09
C THR A 444 -15.84 15.39 -35.99
N GLU A 445 -14.90 15.86 -36.80
CA GLU A 445 -14.39 17.24 -36.79
C GLU A 445 -15.50 18.31 -36.93
N GLU A 446 -16.70 17.94 -37.41
CA GLU A 446 -17.87 18.84 -37.48
C GLU A 446 -18.34 19.37 -36.12
N SER A 447 -18.05 18.69 -35.01
CA SER A 447 -18.41 19.17 -33.66
C SER A 447 -17.53 20.34 -33.19
N ALA A 448 -16.39 20.62 -33.83
CA ALA A 448 -15.46 21.67 -33.41
C ALA A 448 -15.84 23.06 -33.98
N ALA A 449 -16.80 23.14 -34.91
CA ALA A 449 -17.14 24.36 -35.63
C ALA A 449 -18.28 25.19 -35.01
N MET A 450 -18.64 24.96 -33.74
CA MET A 450 -19.77 25.64 -33.08
C MET A 450 -19.31 26.47 -31.87
N THR A 451 -18.39 27.40 -32.08
CA THR A 451 -18.16 28.51 -31.14
C THR A 451 -17.90 29.79 -31.92
N ASP A 452 -18.97 30.40 -32.41
CA ASP A 452 -19.01 31.86 -32.53
C ASP A 452 -20.47 32.32 -32.48
N THR A 453 -20.97 32.57 -31.28
CA THR A 453 -22.21 33.34 -31.10
C THR A 453 -22.09 34.12 -29.80
N THR A 454 -21.43 35.26 -29.88
CA THR A 454 -21.57 36.33 -28.88
C THR A 454 -23.00 36.89 -28.99
N ALA A 455 -23.94 36.29 -28.27
CA ALA A 455 -25.24 36.90 -28.03
C ALA A 455 -25.10 37.92 -26.90
N ALA A 456 -25.30 39.20 -27.22
CA ALA A 456 -25.38 40.27 -26.25
C ALA A 456 -26.58 40.03 -25.31
N VAL A 457 -26.31 39.93 -24.00
CA VAL A 457 -27.35 39.84 -22.96
C VAL A 457 -27.86 41.26 -22.65
N PRO A 458 -29.19 41.50 -22.54
CA PRO A 458 -29.72 42.82 -22.25
C PRO A 458 -29.42 43.22 -20.79
N ALA A 459 -29.06 44.49 -20.59
CA ALA A 459 -28.94 45.07 -19.26
C ALA A 459 -30.32 45.10 -18.56
N THR A 460 -30.42 44.46 -17.40
CA THR A 460 -31.56 44.60 -16.48
C THR A 460 -31.13 45.30 -15.20
N ASP A 461 -32.08 46.09 -14.72
CA ASP A 461 -32.01 47.19 -13.77
C ASP A 461 -31.44 46.85 -12.39
N ALA A 462 -30.74 47.81 -11.80
CA ALA A 462 -30.02 47.71 -10.54
C ALA A 462 -30.80 48.40 -9.42
N SER A 463 -31.21 47.65 -8.39
CA SER A 463 -31.36 48.23 -7.03
C SER A 463 -31.32 47.24 -5.86
N ALA A 464 -31.25 45.94 -6.09
CA ALA A 464 -30.85 44.96 -5.07
C ALA A 464 -30.19 43.74 -5.72
N PRO A 465 -29.13 43.16 -5.12
CA PRO A 465 -28.61 41.87 -5.59
C PRO A 465 -29.69 40.79 -5.46
N PRO A 466 -29.78 39.84 -6.40
CA PRO A 466 -30.84 38.82 -6.40
C PRO A 466 -30.68 37.77 -5.30
N TRP A 467 -29.57 37.80 -4.55
CA TRP A 467 -29.18 36.82 -3.55
C TRP A 467 -29.27 37.34 -2.12
N ASP A 468 -29.30 36.40 -1.17
CA ASP A 468 -29.24 36.74 0.26
C ASP A 468 -27.81 37.02 0.74
N LYS A 469 -27.71 37.60 1.94
CA LYS A 469 -26.44 38.03 2.51
C LYS A 469 -25.47 36.86 2.77
N ALA A 470 -25.99 35.68 3.10
CA ALA A 470 -25.17 34.51 3.38
C ALA A 470 -24.45 34.03 2.10
N TYR A 471 -25.11 34.13 0.94
CA TYR A 471 -24.52 33.78 -0.34
C TYR A 471 -23.37 34.71 -0.72
N GLU A 472 -23.57 36.01 -0.52
CA GLU A 472 -22.57 37.02 -0.81
C GLU A 472 -21.34 36.85 0.08
N GLU A 473 -21.53 36.67 1.39
CA GLU A 473 -20.45 36.42 2.34
C GLU A 473 -19.68 35.14 1.96
N LEU A 474 -20.38 34.08 1.56
CA LEU A 474 -19.77 32.82 1.13
C LEU A 474 -18.91 32.98 -0.13
N LEU A 475 -19.42 33.63 -1.18
CA LEU A 475 -18.67 33.82 -2.42
C LEU A 475 -17.45 34.72 -2.22
N LEU A 476 -17.55 35.75 -1.38
CA LEU A 476 -16.42 36.64 -1.07
C LEU A 476 -15.36 35.95 -0.22
N GLU A 477 -15.74 35.03 0.67
CA GLU A 477 -14.80 34.16 1.42
C GLU A 477 -14.03 33.25 0.48
N LEU A 478 -14.73 32.56 -0.42
CA LEU A 478 -14.16 31.56 -1.31
C LEU A 478 -13.36 32.16 -2.48
N LEU A 479 -13.75 33.34 -2.96
CA LEU A 479 -13.12 34.03 -4.07
C LEU A 479 -12.70 35.45 -3.65
N PRO A 480 -11.59 35.61 -2.89
CA PRO A 480 -11.16 36.90 -2.34
C PRO A 480 -10.92 37.99 -3.38
N ARG A 481 -10.67 37.62 -4.64
CA ARG A 481 -10.52 38.59 -5.74
C ARG A 481 -11.83 39.32 -6.05
N LEU A 482 -13.00 38.73 -5.78
CA LEU A 482 -14.28 39.43 -5.88
C LEU A 482 -14.36 40.59 -4.88
N ALA A 483 -13.87 40.39 -3.65
CA ALA A 483 -13.85 41.43 -2.62
C ALA A 483 -12.93 42.61 -2.98
N SER A 484 -11.85 42.35 -3.73
CA SER A 484 -10.93 43.39 -4.19
C SER A 484 -11.50 44.31 -5.28
N GLN A 485 -12.63 43.93 -5.89
CA GLN A 485 -13.26 44.64 -7.02
C GLN A 485 -14.44 45.53 -6.60
N GLY A 486 -14.72 45.63 -5.28
CA GLY A 486 -15.85 46.37 -4.72
C GLY A 486 -17.05 45.46 -4.40
N PRO A 487 -18.28 46.01 -4.28
CA PRO A 487 -19.48 45.23 -4.01
C PRO A 487 -19.71 44.13 -5.05
N LEU A 488 -20.20 42.96 -4.62
CA LEU A 488 -20.42 41.82 -5.53
C LEU A 488 -21.46 42.18 -6.60
N ARG A 489 -21.10 42.03 -7.88
CA ARG A 489 -21.99 42.32 -9.01
C ARG A 489 -22.55 41.04 -9.63
N PRO A 490 -23.82 41.04 -10.09
CA PRO A 490 -24.48 39.86 -10.66
C PRO A 490 -23.75 39.23 -11.85
N ASP A 491 -23.05 40.06 -12.61
CA ASP A 491 -22.35 39.76 -13.85
C ASP A 491 -20.83 39.57 -13.67
N SER A 492 -20.32 39.65 -12.44
CA SER A 492 -18.89 39.41 -12.18
C SER A 492 -18.48 38.01 -12.66
N SER A 493 -17.35 37.91 -13.36
CA SER A 493 -16.82 36.60 -13.79
C SER A 493 -16.20 35.86 -12.61
N LEU A 494 -16.78 34.73 -12.22
CA LEU A 494 -16.22 33.88 -11.15
C LEU A 494 -14.86 33.28 -11.56
N LYS A 495 -14.73 32.89 -12.83
CA LYS A 495 -13.47 32.39 -13.39
C LYS A 495 -12.35 33.43 -13.30
N ALA A 496 -12.63 34.68 -13.67
CA ALA A 496 -11.64 35.76 -13.55
C ALA A 496 -11.26 36.05 -12.09
N ALA A 497 -12.19 35.79 -11.16
CA ALA A 497 -11.95 35.90 -9.74
C ALA A 497 -11.21 34.71 -9.11
N GLY A 498 -10.83 33.70 -9.90
CA GLY A 498 -10.04 32.56 -9.45
C GLY A 498 -10.82 31.27 -9.22
N LEU A 499 -12.06 31.17 -9.70
CA LEU A 499 -12.82 29.92 -9.68
C LEU A 499 -12.24 28.92 -10.70
N ASP A 500 -11.24 28.17 -10.28
CA ASP A 500 -10.70 27.00 -11.00
C ASP A 500 -11.48 25.72 -10.63
N SER A 501 -11.07 24.57 -11.18
CA SER A 501 -11.77 23.29 -10.96
C SER A 501 -11.80 22.86 -9.50
N LEU A 502 -10.81 23.21 -8.68
CA LEU A 502 -10.78 22.85 -7.27
C LEU A 502 -11.67 23.80 -6.45
N ALA A 503 -11.56 25.11 -6.72
CA ALA A 503 -12.41 26.13 -6.12
C ALA A 503 -13.88 25.94 -6.49
N MET A 504 -14.18 25.41 -7.68
CA MET A 504 -15.54 25.05 -8.10
C MET A 504 -16.15 23.96 -7.22
N VAL A 505 -15.39 22.89 -6.94
CA VAL A 505 -15.85 21.81 -6.05
C VAL A 505 -16.05 22.32 -4.63
N GLU A 506 -15.12 23.12 -4.10
CA GLU A 506 -15.25 23.72 -2.77
C GLU A 506 -16.46 24.67 -2.69
N THR A 507 -16.68 25.49 -3.72
CA THR A 507 -17.84 26.38 -3.82
C THR A 507 -19.13 25.59 -3.84
N LEU A 508 -19.19 24.52 -4.63
CA LEU A 508 -20.36 23.65 -4.71
C LEU A 508 -20.69 23.04 -3.34
N VAL A 509 -19.71 22.40 -2.69
CA VAL A 509 -19.90 21.75 -1.39
C VAL A 509 -20.36 22.76 -0.33
N ARG A 510 -19.74 23.95 -0.28
CA ARG A 510 -20.11 24.98 0.70
C ARG A 510 -21.49 25.54 0.44
N VAL A 511 -21.87 25.76 -0.82
CA VAL A 511 -23.23 26.19 -1.20
C VAL A 511 -24.27 25.15 -0.79
N GLU A 512 -24.04 23.88 -1.10
CA GLU A 512 -24.93 22.78 -0.72
C GLU A 512 -25.11 22.68 0.80
N GLN A 513 -24.01 22.80 1.56
CA GLN A 513 -24.04 22.79 3.02
C GLN A 513 -24.75 24.00 3.62
N THR A 514 -24.50 25.20 3.09
CA THR A 514 -25.10 26.44 3.59
C THR A 514 -26.61 26.46 3.37
N TYR A 515 -27.09 25.92 2.24
CA TYR A 515 -28.52 25.96 1.89
C TYR A 515 -29.26 24.65 2.10
N GLY A 516 -28.58 23.57 2.49
CA GLY A 516 -29.18 22.25 2.68
C GLY A 516 -29.78 21.67 1.39
N ILE A 517 -29.15 21.96 0.24
CA ILE A 517 -29.56 21.51 -1.09
C ILE A 517 -28.53 20.55 -1.67
N ALA A 518 -28.92 19.79 -2.69
CA ALA A 518 -28.01 19.02 -3.53
C ALA A 518 -28.18 19.48 -4.98
N VAL A 519 -27.12 19.96 -5.62
CA VAL A 519 -27.14 20.42 -7.01
C VAL A 519 -27.00 19.19 -7.91
N PRO A 520 -27.96 18.93 -8.81
CA PRO A 520 -27.91 17.75 -9.67
C PRO A 520 -26.79 17.88 -10.72
N ASP A 521 -26.24 16.74 -11.15
CA ASP A 521 -25.15 16.68 -12.14
C ASP A 521 -25.47 17.44 -13.44
N SER A 522 -26.75 17.53 -13.82
CA SER A 522 -27.21 18.28 -14.99
C SER A 522 -26.98 19.78 -14.90
N GLU A 523 -26.88 20.33 -13.69
CA GLU A 523 -26.62 21.76 -13.43
C GLU A 523 -25.12 22.05 -13.24
N LEU A 524 -24.26 21.02 -13.22
CA LEU A 524 -22.80 21.15 -13.08
C LEU A 524 -22.13 21.50 -14.42
N VAL A 525 -22.61 22.57 -15.05
CA VAL A 525 -22.12 23.07 -16.34
C VAL A 525 -21.40 24.41 -16.19
N ALA A 526 -20.54 24.75 -17.17
CA ALA A 526 -19.72 25.96 -17.11
C ALA A 526 -20.53 27.25 -16.95
N ASP A 527 -21.75 27.30 -17.52
CA ASP A 527 -22.63 28.47 -17.46
C ASP A 527 -23.16 28.72 -16.05
N THR A 528 -23.42 27.68 -15.26
CA THR A 528 -23.85 27.79 -13.86
C THR A 528 -22.80 28.51 -13.03
N PHE A 529 -21.52 28.21 -13.28
CA PHE A 529 -20.38 28.77 -12.57
C PHE A 529 -19.77 30.00 -13.27
N ALA A 530 -20.44 30.57 -14.27
CA ALA A 530 -19.92 31.73 -15.00
C ALA A 530 -19.97 33.01 -14.15
N THR A 531 -21.08 33.24 -13.44
CA THR A 531 -21.35 34.45 -12.67
C THR A 531 -22.08 34.16 -11.34
N PRO A 532 -21.97 35.05 -10.33
CA PRO A 532 -22.73 34.93 -9.08
C PRO A 532 -24.23 34.75 -9.28
N ALA A 533 -24.82 35.46 -10.26
CA ALA A 533 -26.26 35.37 -10.53
C ALA A 533 -26.67 34.05 -11.20
N ALA A 534 -25.81 33.46 -12.02
CA ALA A 534 -26.08 32.18 -12.66
C ALA A 534 -26.12 31.05 -11.63
N LEU A 535 -25.11 31.00 -10.75
CA LEU A 535 -25.06 30.03 -9.66
C LEU A 535 -26.22 30.25 -8.68
N TRP A 536 -26.53 31.50 -8.34
CA TRP A 536 -27.65 31.81 -7.45
C TRP A 536 -29.00 31.34 -7.99
N ARG A 537 -29.21 31.40 -9.30
CA ARG A 537 -30.46 30.92 -9.94
C ARG A 537 -30.73 29.46 -9.58
N VAL A 538 -29.72 28.60 -9.69
CA VAL A 538 -29.80 27.17 -9.35
C VAL A 538 -30.06 26.99 -7.86
N VAL A 539 -29.30 27.70 -7.01
CA VAL A 539 -29.45 27.66 -5.55
C VAL A 539 -30.87 28.06 -5.13
N SER A 540 -31.40 29.16 -5.67
CA SER A 540 -32.76 29.63 -5.38
C SER A 540 -33.82 28.66 -5.86
N ALA A 541 -33.66 28.06 -7.04
CA ALA A 541 -34.65 27.14 -7.60
C ALA A 541 -34.79 25.85 -6.77
N LEU A 542 -33.66 25.34 -6.27
CA LEU A 542 -33.59 24.17 -5.41
C LEU A 542 -34.08 24.47 -3.98
N ARG A 543 -33.75 25.64 -3.44
CA ARG A 543 -34.23 26.09 -2.13
C ARG A 543 -35.74 26.27 -2.09
N ASP A 544 -36.30 26.83 -3.16
CA ASP A 544 -37.72 27.15 -3.24
C ASP A 544 -38.57 25.95 -3.75
N GLY A 545 -37.96 24.77 -3.93
CA GLY A 545 -38.64 23.50 -4.16
C GLY A 545 -39.17 23.28 -5.58
N SER A 546 -38.62 23.98 -6.58
CA SER A 546 -39.18 24.02 -7.94
C SER A 546 -38.59 23.01 -8.94
N VAL A 547 -37.74 22.08 -8.51
CA VAL A 547 -37.28 20.95 -9.33
C VAL A 547 -37.43 19.66 -8.54
N GLY A 548 -38.54 18.96 -8.74
CA GLY A 548 -38.73 17.60 -8.26
C GLY A 548 -37.81 16.62 -9.01
N PRO A 549 -37.39 15.51 -8.37
CA PRO A 549 -36.39 14.62 -8.94
C PRO A 549 -36.93 13.88 -10.17
N ALA A 550 -36.12 13.81 -11.22
CA ALA A 550 -36.22 12.85 -12.31
C ALA A 550 -35.05 11.86 -12.22
#